data_AF-A0AAV9TNI9-F1
#
_entry.id   AF-A0AAV9TNI9-F1
#
_cell.length_a   1.000
_cell.length_b   1.000
_cell.length_c   1.000
_cell.angle_alpha   90.00
_cell.angle_beta   90.00
_cell.angle_gamma   90.00
#
_symmetry.space_group_name_H-M   'P 1'
#
loop_
_entity.id
_entity.type
_entity.pdbx_description
1 polymer ?
#
loop_
_entity_poly.entity_id
_entity_poly.type
_entity_poly.pdbx_seq_one_letter_code
_entity_poly.pdbx_strand_id
1 'polypeptide(L)'
;MSQTAVPSSSPSRDNEDLTLVVPSLASLKSPPKAAPAEVPLRAAVEAPAKAPADVPVDVPAEATADVSVEIPLPRAEPELELMPKPAEQPLPEPEAEVQQEVPQEAPAEVAAEPTEKPLAPVTPVKEEVAEPEPAPSNGLRVFEDPFVDEETTANSSIAISVLEDKPVNEVAAPPTNGCFEANGTPETPEKARQTSRLLDSGVTRVKAKSLDVHGFRKLQSIIRDNKAVFTDEKFEALLRGLFEYLESPLENLAPERVQDVKAQILATIKLLLKKERDNFQPHVSRGLESLVATRSAYDARTRIVSGLELLAEELVALGDPPEIVVVMTKLLQSKQDTSIEGSRCLATGLHVLKELLDKRTGFTPSESELAQLGGLAGRCLESTDSGVRMGAVQLCVALHSRIGDGTFWELIKGAKDDPKNLITYYIAKQQRESSAVAA
;
A
#
# COMPACT_ATOMS: atom_id res chain seq x y z
N MET A 1 -27.02 43.25 -52.52
CA MET A 1 -25.70 43.64 -51.97
C MET A 1 -24.92 42.37 -51.66
N SER A 2 -23.60 42.43 -51.76
CA SER A 2 -22.62 41.44 -51.26
C SER A 2 -22.89 39.95 -51.50
N GLN A 3 -22.25 39.41 -52.54
CA GLN A 3 -21.64 38.08 -52.47
C GLN A 3 -20.48 38.14 -51.44
N THR A 4 -19.85 37.04 -51.00
CA THR A 4 -18.81 36.31 -51.75
C THR A 4 -18.39 35.07 -50.96
N ALA A 5 -18.13 33.96 -51.63
CA ALA A 5 -17.52 32.77 -51.03
C ALA A 5 -15.98 32.88 -51.02
N VAL A 6 -15.32 32.31 -50.00
CA VAL A 6 -13.86 32.21 -49.91
C VAL A 6 -13.40 30.75 -49.98
N PRO A 7 -12.41 30.40 -50.83
CA PRO A 7 -11.98 29.02 -51.04
C PRO A 7 -10.84 28.58 -50.11
N SER A 8 -10.60 27.26 -50.11
CA SER A 8 -9.39 26.63 -49.55
C SER A 8 -8.11 27.11 -50.26
N SER A 9 -7.00 27.18 -49.52
CA SER A 9 -5.63 27.16 -50.08
C SER A 9 -4.62 26.71 -49.02
N SER A 10 -3.93 25.61 -49.28
CA SER A 10 -2.74 25.19 -48.53
C SER A 10 -1.47 25.70 -49.21
N PRO A 11 -0.44 26.17 -48.48
CA PRO A 11 0.91 26.32 -49.01
C PRO A 11 1.70 25.00 -48.90
N SER A 12 2.60 24.78 -49.86
CA SER A 12 3.51 23.62 -49.89
C SER A 12 4.73 23.79 -48.98
N ARG A 13 5.54 22.73 -48.93
CA ARG A 13 6.90 22.69 -48.37
C ARG A 13 7.85 23.57 -49.23
N ASP A 14 9.08 23.71 -48.72
CA ASP A 14 10.28 24.40 -49.26
C ASP A 14 10.67 25.60 -48.36
N ASN A 15 11.94 25.81 -47.97
CA ASN A 15 13.11 24.95 -48.13
C ASN A 15 14.24 25.24 -47.11
N GLU A 16 14.98 24.19 -46.75
CA GLU A 16 16.43 24.15 -46.40
C GLU A 16 17.09 25.08 -45.33
N ASP A 17 18.28 24.62 -44.91
CA ASP A 17 19.36 25.30 -44.15
C ASP A 17 19.09 25.90 -42.74
N LEU A 18 19.29 25.07 -41.71
CA LEU A 18 19.50 25.50 -40.32
C LEU A 18 20.82 24.93 -39.78
N THR A 19 21.90 25.70 -39.95
CA THR A 19 23.23 25.34 -39.44
C THR A 19 23.27 25.29 -37.91
N LEU A 20 23.60 24.12 -37.36
CA LEU A 20 23.74 23.91 -35.91
C LEU A 20 25.00 24.59 -35.36
N VAL A 21 24.87 25.85 -34.94
CA VAL A 21 25.91 26.57 -34.20
C VAL A 21 26.00 26.01 -32.77
N VAL A 22 27.03 25.20 -32.50
CA VAL A 22 27.30 24.61 -31.18
C VAL A 22 27.97 25.64 -30.26
N PRO A 23 27.39 26.02 -29.11
CA PRO A 23 28.05 26.90 -28.14
C PRO A 23 29.17 26.17 -27.39
N SER A 24 30.42 26.47 -27.73
CA SER A 24 31.61 25.90 -27.08
C SER A 24 31.80 26.44 -25.65
N LEU A 25 31.27 25.74 -24.64
CA LEU A 25 31.48 26.06 -23.22
C LEU A 25 32.89 25.68 -22.73
N ALA A 26 33.89 26.43 -23.18
CA ALA A 26 35.30 26.22 -22.87
C ALA A 26 35.98 27.47 -22.26
N SER A 27 35.32 28.15 -21.31
CA SER A 27 35.97 29.11 -20.38
C SER A 27 35.05 29.54 -19.23
N LEU A 28 35.18 28.91 -18.06
CA LEU A 28 34.92 29.57 -16.78
C LEU A 28 36.21 29.54 -15.95
N LYS A 29 36.74 30.74 -15.70
CA LYS A 29 38.08 30.99 -15.18
C LYS A 29 38.02 31.20 -13.67
N SER A 30 38.87 30.49 -12.93
CA SER A 30 38.90 30.55 -11.46
C SER A 30 39.33 31.92 -10.92
N PRO A 31 38.73 32.40 -9.81
CA PRO A 31 39.24 33.54 -9.05
C PRO A 31 40.51 33.15 -8.26
N PRO A 32 41.34 34.13 -7.85
CA PRO A 32 42.70 33.86 -7.37
C PRO A 32 42.80 33.45 -5.90
N LYS A 33 43.81 32.63 -5.62
CA LYS A 33 44.31 32.22 -4.30
C LYS A 33 45.02 33.38 -3.60
N ALA A 34 44.69 33.66 -2.33
CA ALA A 34 45.38 34.63 -1.49
C ALA A 34 45.61 34.10 -0.06
N ALA A 35 46.83 34.24 0.45
CA ALA A 35 47.29 33.93 1.81
C ALA A 35 48.76 34.39 1.96
N PRO A 36 49.34 34.52 3.17
CA PRO A 36 48.73 34.72 4.49
C PRO A 36 49.21 36.03 5.17
N ALA A 37 48.64 36.35 6.34
CA ALA A 37 49.26 37.21 7.36
C ALA A 37 48.83 36.64 8.74
N GLU A 38 49.72 36.01 9.50
CA GLU A 38 50.73 36.56 10.42
C GLU A 38 50.18 36.89 11.83
N VAL A 39 50.97 36.56 12.85
CA VAL A 39 50.54 36.40 14.25
C VAL A 39 51.42 37.24 15.19
N PRO A 40 50.82 38.06 16.07
CA PRO A 40 51.48 38.51 17.29
C PRO A 40 51.28 37.52 18.45
N LEU A 41 52.35 37.25 19.20
CA LEU A 41 52.39 36.28 20.30
C LEU A 41 52.08 36.89 21.67
N ARG A 42 51.45 36.07 22.53
CA ARG A 42 51.64 35.99 24.00
C ARG A 42 51.60 37.27 24.86
N ALA A 43 50.68 37.26 25.82
CA ALA A 43 51.01 37.49 27.22
C ALA A 43 50.21 36.50 28.09
N ALA A 44 50.75 36.10 29.25
CA ALA A 44 50.09 35.18 30.18
C ALA A 44 50.27 35.67 31.63
N VAL A 45 49.15 35.85 32.33
CA VAL A 45 49.00 36.18 33.76
C VAL A 45 47.70 35.47 34.17
N GLU A 46 47.76 34.29 34.77
CA GLU A 46 47.95 34.04 36.21
C GLU A 46 46.62 34.18 36.99
N ALA A 47 46.27 33.15 37.75
CA ALA A 47 45.10 33.13 38.61
C ALA A 47 45.49 33.38 40.07
N PRO A 48 44.61 34.02 40.85
CA PRO A 48 44.41 33.52 42.21
C PRO A 48 42.92 33.41 42.59
N ALA A 49 42.62 32.43 43.44
CA ALA A 49 41.29 32.27 44.02
C ALA A 49 41.18 32.95 45.40
N LYS A 50 40.05 33.63 45.67
CA LYS A 50 39.45 33.73 47.00
C LYS A 50 38.05 34.37 46.99
N ALA A 51 37.14 33.83 47.80
CA ALA A 51 35.98 34.54 48.34
C ALA A 51 36.40 35.33 49.62
N PRO A 52 35.58 36.25 50.17
CA PRO A 52 34.43 35.83 51.02
C PRO A 52 33.22 36.82 51.05
N ALA A 53 32.24 36.50 51.91
CA ALA A 53 31.23 37.38 52.55
C ALA A 53 30.07 37.93 51.67
N ASP A 54 28.77 37.71 51.98
CA ASP A 54 27.89 38.18 53.10
C ASP A 54 27.30 39.60 52.86
N VAL A 55 26.03 39.98 53.16
CA VAL A 55 24.90 39.38 53.93
C VAL A 55 23.51 39.59 53.18
N PRO A 56 22.26 39.79 53.74
CA PRO A 56 21.08 39.02 53.25
C PRO A 56 19.83 39.83 52.78
N VAL A 57 18.78 39.12 52.32
CA VAL A 57 17.35 39.55 52.30
C VAL A 57 16.43 38.33 52.62
N ASP A 58 15.23 38.60 53.15
CA ASP A 58 14.33 37.71 53.92
C ASP A 58 12.89 37.72 53.26
N VAL A 59 11.88 36.88 53.53
CA VAL A 59 11.62 36.01 54.71
C VAL A 59 11.13 34.54 54.39
N PRO A 60 9.87 34.20 54.00
CA PRO A 60 9.24 32.99 54.57
C PRO A 60 8.54 31.96 53.63
N ALA A 61 8.28 30.78 54.22
CA ALA A 61 7.25 29.76 53.91
C ALA A 61 7.47 28.82 52.70
N GLU A 62 7.05 27.53 52.72
CA GLU A 62 6.39 26.75 53.80
C GLU A 62 6.96 25.30 53.87
N ALA A 63 6.63 24.54 54.93
CA ALA A 63 7.39 23.35 55.33
C ALA A 63 6.88 22.01 54.76
N THR A 64 7.81 21.15 54.37
CA THR A 64 7.60 19.70 54.17
C THR A 64 8.18 18.93 55.35
N ALA A 65 7.35 18.18 56.09
CA ALA A 65 7.79 17.34 57.19
C ALA A 65 7.99 15.87 56.75
N ASP A 66 9.14 15.30 57.11
CA ASP A 66 9.46 13.87 56.95
C ASP A 66 9.00 13.08 58.19
N VAL A 67 8.37 11.92 58.00
CA VAL A 67 7.91 11.03 59.07
C VAL A 67 8.09 9.57 58.65
N SER A 68 9.11 8.92 59.21
CA SER A 68 9.29 7.47 59.17
C SER A 68 8.59 6.79 60.36
N VAL A 69 7.82 5.71 60.12
CA VAL A 69 7.28 4.80 61.14
C VAL A 69 7.35 3.36 60.63
N GLU A 70 7.49 2.40 61.55
CA GLU A 70 7.89 0.99 61.33
C GLU A 70 6.83 0.01 61.92
N ILE A 71 7.00 -1.32 61.71
CA ILE A 71 6.35 -2.44 62.47
C ILE A 71 4.85 -2.72 62.11
N PRO A 72 4.28 -3.97 62.15
CA PRO A 72 4.82 -5.34 62.30
C PRO A 72 4.38 -6.39 61.22
N LEU A 73 4.89 -7.64 61.35
CA LEU A 73 4.33 -8.92 60.85
C LEU A 73 3.03 -9.34 61.62
N PRO A 74 2.25 -10.44 61.32
CA PRO A 74 2.70 -11.75 60.81
C PRO A 74 1.77 -12.65 59.92
N ARG A 75 2.40 -13.65 59.26
CA ARG A 75 1.99 -15.08 59.11
C ARG A 75 0.63 -15.49 58.50
N ALA A 76 0.69 -16.17 57.33
CA ALA A 76 0.17 -17.55 57.15
C ALA A 76 0.70 -18.21 55.85
N GLU A 77 0.95 -19.53 55.91
CA GLU A 77 1.25 -20.46 54.80
C GLU A 77 -0.04 -21.25 54.43
N PRO A 78 -0.10 -22.19 53.44
CA PRO A 78 0.97 -22.74 52.59
C PRO A 78 0.66 -22.89 51.07
N GLU A 79 1.69 -23.21 50.29
CA GLU A 79 1.57 -24.19 49.20
C GLU A 79 2.84 -25.08 49.15
N LEU A 80 2.79 -26.21 48.45
CA LEU A 80 3.50 -27.44 48.84
C LEU A 80 4.91 -27.68 48.25
N GLU A 81 5.56 -28.68 48.84
CA GLU A 81 6.96 -29.09 48.75
C GLU A 81 7.51 -29.40 47.33
N LEU A 82 8.84 -29.33 47.23
CA LEU A 82 9.65 -29.69 46.07
C LEU A 82 10.01 -31.19 46.02
N MET A 83 10.62 -31.58 44.89
CA MET A 83 11.47 -32.78 44.68
C MET A 83 10.76 -34.09 44.27
N PRO A 84 11.47 -35.06 43.64
CA PRO A 84 12.86 -35.05 43.20
C PRO A 84 13.09 -35.30 41.69
N LYS A 85 14.33 -35.03 41.25
CA LYS A 85 14.92 -35.36 39.94
C LYS A 85 15.42 -36.81 39.93
N PRO A 86 15.03 -37.67 38.96
CA PRO A 86 15.70 -38.95 38.68
C PRO A 86 17.03 -38.79 37.92
N ALA A 87 17.86 -39.84 37.94
CA ALA A 87 19.22 -39.85 37.39
C ALA A 87 19.32 -40.49 35.98
N GLU A 88 20.56 -40.60 35.51
CA GLU A 88 21.00 -40.95 34.14
C GLU A 88 21.42 -42.43 34.01
N GLN A 89 21.78 -42.88 32.80
CA GLN A 89 22.33 -44.21 32.40
C GLN A 89 21.30 -45.36 32.16
N PRO A 90 21.63 -46.38 31.34
CA PRO A 90 22.32 -46.33 30.03
C PRO A 90 21.62 -47.21 28.93
N LEU A 91 22.28 -47.37 27.78
CA LEU A 91 21.89 -48.20 26.61
C LEU A 91 21.71 -49.71 26.93
N PRO A 92 20.99 -50.42 26.05
CA PRO A 92 21.69 -51.41 25.20
C PRO A 92 21.36 -51.32 23.69
N GLU A 93 22.20 -51.98 22.88
CA GLU A 93 22.05 -52.18 21.43
C GLU A 93 21.02 -53.29 21.11
N PRO A 94 20.76 -53.56 19.81
CA PRO A 94 21.27 -54.84 19.30
C PRO A 94 21.97 -54.79 17.94
N GLU A 95 22.91 -55.72 17.78
CA GLU A 95 23.54 -56.19 16.54
C GLU A 95 22.51 -56.87 15.60
N ALA A 96 22.76 -57.27 14.35
CA ALA A 96 23.56 -56.84 13.20
C ALA A 96 23.66 -58.04 12.22
N GLU A 97 23.21 -57.91 10.96
CA GLU A 97 23.58 -58.76 9.80
C GLU A 97 23.55 -57.82 8.57
N VAL A 98 24.66 -57.51 7.86
CA VAL A 98 25.45 -58.34 6.92
C VAL A 98 24.55 -58.80 5.76
N GLN A 99 24.71 -58.36 4.49
CA GLN A 99 25.89 -58.29 3.60
C GLN A 99 25.94 -56.92 2.87
N GLN A 100 27.05 -56.25 2.52
CA GLN A 100 28.32 -56.64 1.89
C GLN A 100 28.25 -56.85 0.36
N GLU A 101 28.57 -55.81 -0.44
CA GLU A 101 29.61 -55.90 -1.49
C GLU A 101 30.13 -54.50 -1.93
N VAL A 102 31.45 -54.37 -2.10
CA VAL A 102 32.20 -53.21 -2.64
C VAL A 102 33.48 -53.76 -3.28
N PRO A 103 33.75 -53.49 -4.57
CA PRO A 103 34.92 -52.67 -4.98
C PRO A 103 34.49 -51.45 -5.82
N GLN A 104 35.11 -50.26 -5.71
CA GLN A 104 36.39 -49.83 -6.30
C GLN A 104 36.40 -49.79 -7.86
N GLU A 105 37.10 -48.87 -8.53
CA GLU A 105 38.17 -47.96 -8.09
C GLU A 105 38.10 -46.56 -8.77
N ALA A 106 39.13 -45.72 -8.61
CA ALA A 106 39.07 -44.26 -8.86
C ALA A 106 39.92 -43.73 -10.06
N PRO A 107 40.83 -42.74 -9.93
CA PRO A 107 40.55 -41.37 -10.41
C PRO A 107 41.57 -40.78 -11.43
N ALA A 108 41.48 -39.45 -11.64
CA ALA A 108 42.39 -38.54 -12.37
C ALA A 108 42.29 -38.54 -13.91
N GLU A 109 42.67 -37.51 -14.68
CA GLU A 109 42.81 -36.04 -14.52
C GLU A 109 43.17 -35.47 -15.94
N VAL A 110 43.51 -34.18 -16.05
CA VAL A 110 44.27 -33.53 -17.15
C VAL A 110 43.47 -32.88 -18.30
N ALA A 111 43.51 -31.54 -18.24
CA ALA A 111 43.27 -30.48 -19.23
C ALA A 111 43.37 -30.76 -20.75
N ALA A 112 42.61 -29.99 -21.55
CA ALA A 112 43.16 -28.91 -22.41
C ALA A 112 42.11 -28.21 -23.32
N GLU A 113 42.24 -26.89 -23.44
CA GLU A 113 41.78 -26.02 -24.55
C GLU A 113 43.05 -25.30 -25.11
N PRO A 114 43.03 -24.51 -26.21
CA PRO A 114 42.04 -24.31 -27.29
C PRO A 114 42.69 -24.41 -28.71
N THR A 115 41.98 -24.07 -29.80
CA THR A 115 42.55 -23.59 -31.10
C THR A 115 41.45 -22.93 -31.98
N GLU A 116 41.83 -22.04 -32.92
CA GLU A 116 40.95 -21.11 -33.66
C GLU A 116 40.70 -21.44 -35.15
N LYS A 117 39.49 -21.07 -35.64
CA LYS A 117 39.19 -20.49 -36.98
C LYS A 117 39.58 -21.35 -38.24
N PRO A 118 39.50 -20.82 -39.49
CA PRO A 118 38.23 -20.71 -40.24
C PRO A 118 38.32 -21.29 -41.68
N LEU A 119 37.20 -21.35 -42.43
CA LEU A 119 37.11 -21.00 -43.88
C LEU A 119 35.73 -21.30 -44.53
N ALA A 120 35.49 -20.66 -45.67
CA ALA A 120 34.48 -20.95 -46.70
C ALA A 120 35.20 -20.77 -48.08
N PRO A 121 34.58 -20.77 -49.29
CA PRO A 121 33.17 -20.94 -49.70
C PRO A 121 32.97 -21.84 -50.97
N VAL A 122 31.88 -21.61 -51.73
CA VAL A 122 31.59 -21.97 -53.16
C VAL A 122 30.68 -23.20 -53.43
N THR A 123 29.93 -23.08 -54.53
CA THR A 123 28.74 -23.81 -55.05
C THR A 123 29.13 -24.67 -56.31
N PRO A 124 28.27 -25.13 -57.28
CA PRO A 124 26.82 -24.94 -57.56
C PRO A 124 26.00 -26.11 -58.22
N VAL A 125 24.78 -25.79 -58.74
CA VAL A 125 24.02 -26.47 -59.86
C VAL A 125 23.29 -27.81 -59.52
N LYS A 126 22.02 -28.09 -59.92
CA LYS A 126 21.01 -27.40 -60.79
C LYS A 126 19.53 -27.79 -60.49
N GLU A 127 18.61 -26.91 -60.90
CA GLU A 127 17.23 -27.10 -61.46
C GLU A 127 16.29 -28.28 -61.08
N GLU A 128 15.03 -27.96 -60.75
CA GLU A 128 13.88 -28.08 -61.69
C GLU A 128 12.86 -26.93 -61.44
N VAL A 129 11.86 -26.71 -62.31
CA VAL A 129 11.12 -25.43 -62.46
C VAL A 129 9.62 -25.61 -62.74
N ALA A 130 8.74 -24.84 -62.05
CA ALA A 130 7.44 -24.36 -62.57
C ALA A 130 6.80 -23.24 -61.70
N GLU A 131 6.16 -22.27 -62.36
CA GLU A 131 5.35 -21.14 -61.84
C GLU A 131 4.01 -21.10 -62.65
N PRO A 132 3.03 -20.17 -62.47
CA PRO A 132 2.96 -18.98 -61.61
C PRO A 132 1.65 -18.81 -60.79
N GLU A 133 1.53 -17.66 -60.10
CA GLU A 133 0.33 -17.13 -59.39
C GLU A 133 -0.81 -16.65 -60.35
N PRO A 134 -2.04 -16.36 -59.86
CA PRO A 134 -2.33 -14.97 -59.43
C PRO A 134 -3.35 -14.80 -58.27
N ALA A 135 -3.23 -13.69 -57.52
CA ALA A 135 -4.26 -13.12 -56.64
C ALA A 135 -5.04 -11.94 -57.32
N PRO A 136 -5.90 -11.12 -56.65
CA PRO A 136 -6.57 -11.25 -55.35
C PRO A 136 -8.11 -10.92 -55.38
N SER A 137 -8.86 -11.16 -54.29
CA SER A 137 -10.13 -10.44 -54.03
C SER A 137 -10.56 -10.40 -52.56
N ASN A 138 -11.14 -9.27 -52.14
CA ASN A 138 -11.55 -8.94 -50.76
C ASN A 138 -12.62 -9.88 -50.14
N GLY A 139 -12.63 -9.97 -48.82
CA GLY A 139 -13.76 -10.50 -48.04
C GLY A 139 -13.63 -10.25 -46.53
N LEU A 140 -14.35 -9.27 -45.99
CA LEU A 140 -14.50 -9.10 -44.54
C LEU A 140 -15.28 -10.29 -43.97
N ARG A 141 -14.88 -10.80 -42.81
CA ARG A 141 -15.66 -11.75 -42.02
C ARG A 141 -16.23 -11.05 -40.79
N VAL A 142 -17.49 -10.65 -40.89
CA VAL A 142 -18.32 -10.31 -39.72
C VAL A 142 -18.76 -11.63 -39.08
N PHE A 143 -18.69 -11.72 -37.75
CA PHE A 143 -19.35 -12.77 -36.97
C PHE A 143 -20.67 -12.22 -36.46
N GLU A 144 -21.78 -12.86 -36.81
CA GLU A 144 -23.10 -12.57 -36.24
C GLU A 144 -23.37 -13.43 -35.00
N ASP A 145 -24.30 -12.96 -34.16
CA ASP A 145 -24.55 -13.44 -32.80
C ASP A 145 -25.48 -14.68 -32.81
N PRO A 146 -25.13 -15.82 -32.19
CA PRO A 146 -25.82 -17.09 -32.39
C PRO A 146 -27.09 -17.30 -31.52
N PHE A 147 -28.07 -16.39 -31.61
CA PHE A 147 -29.41 -16.57 -31.03
C PHE A 147 -30.51 -15.90 -31.88
N VAL A 148 -31.72 -16.49 -31.87
CA VAL A 148 -32.96 -16.03 -32.56
C VAL A 148 -32.92 -16.22 -34.10
N ASP A 149 -33.83 -16.94 -34.76
CA ASP A 149 -34.94 -17.84 -34.36
C ASP A 149 -35.21 -18.86 -35.51
N GLU A 150 -35.91 -19.97 -35.23
CA GLU A 150 -36.60 -20.77 -36.26
C GLU A 150 -38.12 -20.78 -36.00
N GLU A 151 -38.90 -20.40 -37.01
CA GLU A 151 -40.35 -20.16 -36.92
C GLU A 151 -41.13 -21.23 -37.71
N THR A 152 -42.05 -21.98 -37.07
CA THR A 152 -43.23 -22.49 -37.80
C THR A 152 -44.46 -22.75 -36.92
N THR A 153 -45.56 -22.12 -37.32
CA THR A 153 -46.93 -22.13 -36.78
C THR A 153 -47.61 -23.48 -36.51
N ALA A 154 -48.54 -23.47 -35.54
CA ALA A 154 -49.81 -24.21 -35.63
C ALA A 154 -50.97 -23.41 -34.98
N ASN A 155 -52.17 -23.44 -35.56
CA ASN A 155 -53.27 -22.53 -35.22
C ASN A 155 -54.40 -23.20 -34.41
N SER A 156 -55.09 -22.43 -33.57
CA SER A 156 -56.52 -22.63 -33.27
C SER A 156 -57.18 -21.31 -32.84
N SER A 157 -58.51 -21.20 -32.96
CA SER A 157 -59.23 -19.93 -32.91
C SER A 157 -60.70 -20.08 -32.49
N ILE A 158 -61.30 -18.98 -32.02
CA ILE A 158 -62.76 -18.75 -31.82
C ILE A 158 -63.39 -19.42 -30.59
N ALA A 159 -63.80 -18.57 -29.63
CA ALA A 159 -65.16 -18.55 -29.08
C ALA A 159 -65.44 -17.19 -28.41
N ILE A 160 -66.62 -16.61 -28.66
CA ILE A 160 -67.10 -15.38 -28.00
C ILE A 160 -68.40 -15.73 -27.27
N SER A 161 -68.54 -15.27 -26.02
CA SER A 161 -69.83 -15.12 -25.33
C SER A 161 -69.85 -13.79 -24.58
N VAL A 162 -70.98 -13.08 -24.65
CA VAL A 162 -71.16 -11.70 -24.16
C VAL A 162 -72.59 -11.55 -23.62
N LEU A 163 -72.75 -10.69 -22.60
CA LEU A 163 -73.99 -10.20 -21.99
C LEU A 163 -74.82 -11.20 -21.13
N GLU A 164 -75.14 -10.75 -19.91
CA GLU A 164 -76.53 -10.46 -19.47
C GLU A 164 -76.52 -9.44 -18.30
N ASP A 165 -77.66 -8.85 -17.95
CA ASP A 165 -77.76 -7.51 -17.33
C ASP A 165 -78.42 -7.45 -15.92
N LYS A 166 -77.79 -6.69 -15.00
CA LYS A 166 -78.41 -5.89 -13.88
C LYS A 166 -79.25 -6.66 -12.81
N PRO A 167 -79.77 -6.03 -11.71
CA PRO A 167 -79.78 -4.61 -11.28
C PRO A 167 -79.14 -4.31 -9.89
N VAL A 168 -78.54 -3.13 -9.68
CA VAL A 168 -79.05 -1.91 -8.96
C VAL A 168 -79.35 -2.03 -7.45
N ASN A 169 -78.44 -1.45 -6.64
CA ASN A 169 -78.59 -0.70 -5.37
C ASN A 169 -77.15 -0.32 -4.97
N GLU A 170 -76.64 0.92 -4.95
CA GLU A 170 -77.10 2.24 -4.46
C GLU A 170 -76.92 2.44 -2.94
N VAL A 171 -76.30 3.57 -2.55
CA VAL A 171 -76.03 4.06 -1.16
C VAL A 171 -74.93 3.25 -0.40
N ALA A 172 -73.86 3.80 0.20
CA ALA A 172 -73.40 5.20 0.42
C ALA A 172 -71.86 5.31 0.66
N ALA A 173 -71.41 6.57 0.82
CA ALA A 173 -70.15 7.07 1.41
C ALA A 173 -68.88 7.13 0.52
N PRO A 174 -68.25 8.33 0.35
CA PRO A 174 -67.01 8.50 -0.41
C PRO A 174 -65.74 8.64 0.47
N PRO A 175 -64.57 8.14 0.03
CA PRO A 175 -63.28 8.49 0.62
C PRO A 175 -62.70 9.75 -0.04
N THR A 176 -63.00 10.93 0.51
CA THR A 176 -62.19 12.13 0.24
C THR A 176 -60.81 11.97 0.87
N ASN A 177 -59.77 11.89 0.05
CA ASN A 177 -58.63 12.84 0.06
C ASN A 177 -57.50 12.35 -0.85
N GLY A 178 -57.09 13.20 -1.81
CA GLY A 178 -55.76 13.09 -2.39
C GLY A 178 -54.75 13.71 -1.42
N CYS A 179 -53.73 12.97 -1.03
CA CYS A 179 -52.58 13.52 -0.29
C CYS A 179 -51.30 13.23 -1.08
N PHE A 180 -50.69 14.27 -1.64
CA PHE A 180 -49.27 14.23 -1.97
C PHE A 180 -48.51 14.37 -0.65
N GLU A 181 -47.93 13.29 -0.12
CA GLU A 181 -47.03 13.36 1.05
C GLU A 181 -45.67 13.95 0.66
N ALA A 182 -45.68 15.24 0.31
CA ALA A 182 -44.51 16.09 0.14
C ALA A 182 -44.27 16.92 1.41
N ASN A 183 -44.14 16.27 2.57
CA ASN A 183 -43.57 16.88 3.77
C ASN A 183 -43.09 15.82 4.79
N GLY A 184 -42.06 16.16 5.56
CA GLY A 184 -41.42 15.20 6.46
C GLY A 184 -42.23 14.89 7.71
N THR A 185 -42.65 13.62 7.87
CA THR A 185 -43.07 13.09 9.17
C THR A 185 -41.83 13.01 10.09
N PRO A 186 -41.88 13.49 11.35
CA PRO A 186 -40.78 13.28 12.28
C PRO A 186 -40.62 11.78 12.56
N GLU A 187 -39.42 11.24 12.36
CA GLU A 187 -39.19 9.81 12.53
C GLU A 187 -39.48 9.37 13.97
N THR A 188 -40.31 8.34 14.14
CA THR A 188 -40.65 7.84 15.48
C THR A 188 -39.37 7.32 16.17
N PRO A 189 -39.05 7.78 17.40
CA PRO A 189 -37.76 7.52 18.03
C PRO A 189 -37.50 6.04 18.33
N GLU A 190 -38.54 5.20 18.28
CA GLU A 190 -38.46 3.75 18.32
C GLU A 190 -37.71 3.15 17.11
N LYS A 191 -37.91 3.68 15.89
CA LYS A 191 -37.20 3.24 14.68
C LYS A 191 -35.71 3.57 14.76
N ALA A 192 -35.36 4.75 15.27
CA ALA A 192 -33.98 5.14 15.51
C ALA A 192 -33.31 4.21 16.56
N ARG A 193 -34.01 3.90 17.66
CA ARG A 193 -33.56 2.94 18.68
C ARG A 193 -33.38 1.52 18.13
N GLN A 194 -34.29 1.05 17.27
CA GLN A 194 -34.16 -0.25 16.59
C GLN A 194 -32.94 -0.27 15.66
N THR A 195 -32.73 0.81 14.90
CA THR A 195 -31.61 0.93 13.96
C THR A 195 -30.26 1.00 14.71
N SER A 196 -30.19 1.68 15.86
CA SER A 196 -29.04 1.62 16.77
C SER A 196 -28.76 0.18 17.21
N ARG A 197 -29.76 -0.55 17.73
CA ARG A 197 -29.55 -1.94 18.20
C ARG A 197 -29.02 -2.87 17.09
N LEU A 198 -29.43 -2.64 15.84
CA LEU A 198 -28.91 -3.38 14.68
C LEU A 198 -27.46 -3.00 14.33
N LEU A 199 -27.10 -1.71 14.42
CA LEU A 199 -25.71 -1.25 14.32
C LEU A 199 -24.85 -1.87 15.43
N ASP A 200 -25.30 -1.78 16.68
CA ASP A 200 -24.60 -2.28 17.87
C ASP A 200 -24.33 -3.80 17.74
N SER A 201 -25.33 -4.58 17.30
CA SER A 201 -25.16 -6.00 16.98
C SER A 201 -24.19 -6.25 15.81
N GLY A 202 -24.16 -5.36 14.81
CA GLY A 202 -23.17 -5.37 13.73
C GLY A 202 -21.74 -5.18 14.25
N VAL A 203 -21.52 -4.19 15.12
CA VAL A 203 -20.21 -3.95 15.77
C VAL A 203 -19.77 -5.16 16.59
N THR A 204 -20.68 -5.77 17.37
CA THR A 204 -20.37 -7.01 18.12
C THR A 204 -19.94 -8.15 17.18
N ARG A 205 -20.64 -8.37 16.05
CA ARG A 205 -20.30 -9.42 15.08
C ARG A 205 -19.00 -9.16 14.31
N VAL A 206 -18.68 -7.89 14.03
CA VAL A 206 -17.38 -7.50 13.44
C VAL A 206 -16.24 -7.79 14.42
N LYS A 207 -16.35 -7.35 15.68
CA LYS A 207 -15.35 -7.66 16.72
C LYS A 207 -15.22 -9.16 16.98
N ALA A 208 -16.33 -9.90 16.94
CA ALA A 208 -16.37 -11.36 17.03
C ALA A 208 -16.07 -12.08 15.70
N LYS A 209 -15.53 -11.38 14.69
CA LYS A 209 -15.06 -11.92 13.40
C LYS A 209 -16.04 -12.90 12.72
N SER A 210 -17.33 -12.63 12.85
CA SER A 210 -18.44 -13.55 12.51
C SER A 210 -19.54 -12.90 11.66
N LEU A 211 -19.29 -11.72 11.10
CA LEU A 211 -20.22 -11.07 10.18
C LEU A 211 -19.98 -11.54 8.73
N ASP A 212 -21.01 -12.12 8.12
CA ASP A 212 -20.92 -12.67 6.77
C ASP A 212 -21.16 -11.62 5.67
N VAL A 213 -21.05 -12.02 4.40
CA VAL A 213 -21.28 -11.17 3.22
C VAL A 213 -22.66 -10.51 3.23
N HIS A 214 -23.72 -11.20 3.64
CA HIS A 214 -25.06 -10.61 3.76
C HIS A 214 -25.15 -9.67 4.96
N GLY A 215 -24.59 -10.07 6.12
CA GLY A 215 -24.47 -9.23 7.30
C GLY A 215 -23.79 -7.89 7.04
N PHE A 216 -22.69 -7.88 6.28
CA PHE A 216 -22.02 -6.66 5.84
C PHE A 216 -22.89 -5.79 4.94
N ARG A 217 -23.57 -6.35 3.93
CA ARG A 217 -24.48 -5.58 3.07
C ARG A 217 -25.61 -4.91 3.87
N LYS A 218 -26.13 -5.59 4.90
CA LYS A 218 -27.14 -5.05 5.82
C LYS A 218 -26.58 -3.93 6.71
N LEU A 219 -25.38 -4.13 7.28
CA LEU A 219 -24.67 -3.11 8.06
C LEU A 219 -24.34 -1.86 7.22
N GLN A 220 -23.90 -2.04 5.97
CA GLN A 220 -23.67 -0.94 5.03
C GLN A 220 -24.96 -0.18 4.68
N SER A 221 -26.12 -0.84 4.63
CA SER A 221 -27.41 -0.13 4.49
C SER A 221 -27.64 0.76 5.72
N ILE A 222 -27.60 0.18 6.92
CA ILE A 222 -27.79 0.91 8.19
C ILE A 222 -26.88 2.15 8.30
N ILE A 223 -25.61 2.03 7.86
CA ILE A 223 -24.64 3.14 7.83
C ILE A 223 -25.00 4.20 6.76
N ARG A 224 -25.48 3.79 5.57
CA ARG A 224 -25.93 4.69 4.49
C ARG A 224 -27.24 5.42 4.82
N ASP A 225 -28.19 4.72 5.43
CA ASP A 225 -29.56 5.19 5.66
C ASP A 225 -29.60 6.32 6.72
N ASN A 226 -28.53 6.46 7.53
CA ASN A 226 -28.27 7.54 8.48
C ASN A 226 -29.33 7.73 9.60
N LYS A 227 -30.14 6.69 9.88
CA LYS A 227 -31.26 6.71 10.86
C LYS A 227 -30.88 6.25 12.28
N ALA A 228 -29.65 5.79 12.46
CA ALA A 228 -29.08 5.54 13.78
C ALA A 228 -28.20 6.73 14.18
N VAL A 229 -28.24 7.10 15.46
CA VAL A 229 -27.21 7.98 16.04
C VAL A 229 -25.88 7.23 16.02
N PHE A 230 -25.01 7.66 15.12
CA PHE A 230 -23.70 7.07 14.86
C PHE A 230 -22.65 7.89 15.61
N THR A 231 -22.39 7.53 16.87
CA THR A 231 -21.48 8.28 17.75
C THR A 231 -20.02 7.88 17.51
N ASP A 232 -19.08 8.73 17.92
CA ASP A 232 -17.65 8.56 17.67
C ASP A 232 -17.10 7.26 18.28
N GLU A 233 -17.61 6.83 19.45
CA GLU A 233 -17.19 5.57 20.08
C GLU A 233 -17.70 4.35 19.30
N LYS A 234 -18.87 4.45 18.65
CA LYS A 234 -19.39 3.40 17.76
C LYS A 234 -18.64 3.36 16.44
N PHE A 235 -18.26 4.53 15.93
CA PHE A 235 -17.40 4.66 14.77
C PHE A 235 -16.02 4.02 15.00
N GLU A 236 -15.31 4.39 16.07
CA GLU A 236 -14.03 3.76 16.43
C GLU A 236 -14.21 2.25 16.66
N ALA A 237 -15.18 1.85 17.49
CA ALA A 237 -15.41 0.45 17.82
C ALA A 237 -15.71 -0.40 16.59
N LEU A 238 -16.36 0.17 15.57
CA LEU A 238 -16.56 -0.48 14.28
C LEU A 238 -15.26 -0.49 13.46
N LEU A 239 -14.63 0.65 13.23
CA LEU A 239 -13.47 0.79 12.35
C LEU A 239 -12.26 -0.03 12.83
N ARG A 240 -11.94 0.03 14.13
CA ARG A 240 -10.89 -0.79 14.75
C ARG A 240 -11.18 -2.28 14.57
N GLY A 241 -12.42 -2.70 14.79
CA GLY A 241 -12.86 -4.08 14.57
C GLY A 241 -12.83 -4.51 13.09
N LEU A 242 -13.11 -3.61 12.14
CA LEU A 242 -12.99 -3.89 10.71
C LEU A 242 -11.54 -4.16 10.32
N PHE A 243 -10.58 -3.38 10.84
CA PHE A 243 -9.16 -3.62 10.61
C PHE A 243 -8.69 -4.95 11.22
N GLU A 244 -9.04 -5.23 12.48
CA GLU A 244 -8.70 -6.51 13.16
C GLU A 244 -9.32 -7.74 12.47
N TYR A 245 -10.50 -7.58 11.86
CA TYR A 245 -11.17 -8.63 11.07
C TYR A 245 -10.54 -8.78 9.67
N LEU A 246 -10.07 -7.69 9.06
CA LEU A 246 -9.36 -7.67 7.78
C LEU A 246 -8.02 -8.41 7.86
N GLU A 247 -7.24 -8.17 8.92
CA GLU A 247 -5.96 -8.85 9.17
C GLU A 247 -6.15 -10.37 9.38
N SER A 248 -7.24 -10.78 10.02
CA SER A 248 -7.41 -12.14 10.53
C SER A 248 -7.28 -13.21 9.44
N PRO A 249 -6.58 -14.34 9.71
CA PRO A 249 -6.80 -15.56 8.94
C PRO A 249 -8.21 -16.06 9.28
N LEU A 250 -8.99 -16.40 8.25
CA LEU A 250 -10.38 -16.85 8.36
C LEU A 250 -10.47 -18.33 8.00
N GLU A 251 -9.73 -19.15 8.76
CA GLU A 251 -9.43 -20.56 8.50
C GLU A 251 -10.67 -21.46 8.48
N ASN A 252 -11.77 -21.00 9.09
CA ASN A 252 -13.07 -21.67 9.10
C ASN A 252 -13.92 -21.43 7.84
N LEU A 253 -13.40 -20.75 6.82
CA LEU A 253 -14.09 -20.43 5.57
C LEU A 253 -13.28 -20.87 4.34
N ALA A 254 -13.99 -21.29 3.28
CA ALA A 254 -13.38 -21.56 1.98
C ALA A 254 -12.72 -20.29 1.39
N PRO A 255 -11.58 -20.38 0.68
CA PRO A 255 -10.78 -19.22 0.26
C PRO A 255 -11.56 -18.14 -0.53
N GLU A 256 -12.54 -18.55 -1.32
CA GLU A 256 -13.41 -17.68 -2.11
C GLU A 256 -14.28 -16.83 -1.18
N ARG A 257 -14.86 -17.45 -0.15
CA ARG A 257 -15.65 -16.77 0.89
C ARG A 257 -14.80 -15.86 1.75
N VAL A 258 -13.54 -16.21 2.00
CA VAL A 258 -12.59 -15.31 2.69
C VAL A 258 -12.37 -14.04 1.87
N GLN A 259 -12.18 -14.15 0.55
CA GLN A 259 -12.03 -12.99 -0.33
C GLN A 259 -13.31 -12.15 -0.39
N ASP A 260 -14.49 -12.77 -0.51
CA ASP A 260 -15.77 -12.04 -0.49
C ASP A 260 -16.01 -11.29 0.83
N VAL A 261 -15.75 -11.94 1.98
CA VAL A 261 -15.87 -11.29 3.31
C VAL A 261 -14.90 -10.13 3.44
N LYS A 262 -13.62 -10.31 3.11
CA LYS A 262 -12.63 -9.23 3.20
C LYS A 262 -12.88 -8.10 2.18
N ALA A 263 -13.43 -8.40 1.01
CA ALA A 263 -13.91 -7.38 0.07
C ALA A 263 -15.10 -6.57 0.64
N GLN A 264 -16.02 -7.20 1.38
CA GLN A 264 -17.09 -6.50 2.09
C GLN A 264 -16.57 -5.67 3.28
N ILE A 265 -15.52 -6.12 3.98
CA ILE A 265 -14.84 -5.32 5.00
C ILE A 265 -14.27 -4.04 4.36
N LEU A 266 -13.51 -4.16 3.27
CA LEU A 266 -12.96 -3.00 2.53
C LEU A 266 -14.05 -2.04 2.02
N ALA A 267 -15.14 -2.57 1.47
CA ALA A 267 -16.29 -1.75 1.06
C ALA A 267 -16.94 -1.02 2.25
N THR A 268 -16.94 -1.62 3.44
CA THR A 268 -17.47 -1.00 4.66
C THR A 268 -16.51 0.09 5.18
N ILE A 269 -15.19 -0.13 5.14
CA ILE A 269 -14.20 0.89 5.50
C ILE A 269 -14.28 2.09 4.55
N LYS A 270 -14.34 1.87 3.22
CA LYS A 270 -14.52 2.94 2.22
C LYS A 270 -15.85 3.68 2.37
N LEU A 271 -16.93 2.98 2.78
CA LEU A 271 -18.21 3.63 3.09
C LEU A 271 -18.09 4.57 4.30
N LEU A 272 -17.46 4.11 5.38
CA LEU A 272 -17.19 4.95 6.56
C LEU A 272 -16.31 6.16 6.18
N LEU A 273 -15.25 5.93 5.41
CA LEU A 273 -14.29 6.96 4.96
C LEU A 273 -14.94 8.06 4.12
N LYS A 274 -16.03 7.74 3.41
CA LYS A 274 -16.83 8.70 2.65
C LYS A 274 -17.84 9.48 3.51
N LYS A 275 -18.24 8.96 4.68
CA LYS A 275 -19.15 9.66 5.61
C LYS A 275 -18.39 10.50 6.62
N GLU A 276 -17.62 9.86 7.49
CA GLU A 276 -17.00 10.47 8.67
C GLU A 276 -15.52 10.78 8.42
N ARG A 277 -15.21 11.41 7.27
CA ARG A 277 -13.84 11.53 6.73
C ARG A 277 -12.86 12.16 7.72
N ASP A 278 -13.29 13.17 8.46
CA ASP A 278 -12.42 13.92 9.37
C ASP A 278 -12.09 13.10 10.63
N ASN A 279 -13.03 12.25 11.08
CA ASN A 279 -12.83 11.31 12.19
C ASN A 279 -11.86 10.17 11.86
N PHE A 280 -11.45 9.97 10.59
CA PHE A 280 -10.49 8.92 10.23
C PHE A 280 -9.05 9.22 10.64
N GLN A 281 -8.66 10.49 10.82
CA GLN A 281 -7.25 10.86 10.99
C GLN A 281 -6.57 10.09 12.16
N PRO A 282 -7.16 9.98 13.37
CA PRO A 282 -6.58 9.24 14.51
C PRO A 282 -6.49 7.71 14.31
N HIS A 283 -6.95 7.20 13.16
CA HIS A 283 -6.97 5.78 12.82
C HIS A 283 -6.18 5.46 11.55
N VAL A 284 -5.62 6.47 10.86
CA VAL A 284 -4.87 6.28 9.60
C VAL A 284 -3.68 5.35 9.80
N SER A 285 -2.83 5.60 10.80
CA SER A 285 -1.58 4.84 10.99
C SER A 285 -1.85 3.37 11.26
N ARG A 286 -2.74 3.04 12.22
CA ARG A 286 -3.17 1.66 12.50
C ARG A 286 -3.88 1.02 11.31
N GLY A 287 -4.63 1.81 10.54
CA GLY A 287 -5.24 1.36 9.29
C GLY A 287 -4.19 0.96 8.24
N LEU A 288 -3.17 1.78 8.04
CA LEU A 288 -2.06 1.48 7.12
C LEU A 288 -1.26 0.25 7.56
N GLU A 289 -0.97 0.09 8.85
CA GLU A 289 -0.37 -1.15 9.37
C GLU A 289 -1.22 -2.38 9.02
N SER A 290 -2.54 -2.29 9.24
CA SER A 290 -3.49 -3.38 8.99
C SER A 290 -3.63 -3.72 7.50
N LEU A 291 -3.57 -2.71 6.63
CA LEU A 291 -3.58 -2.91 5.17
C LEU A 291 -2.28 -3.55 4.71
N VAL A 292 -1.12 -3.11 5.19
CA VAL A 292 0.20 -3.68 4.88
C VAL A 292 0.32 -5.13 5.38
N ALA A 293 -0.16 -5.43 6.59
CA ALA A 293 -0.19 -6.78 7.16
C ALA A 293 -1.23 -7.70 6.49
N THR A 294 -2.37 -7.17 6.03
CA THR A 294 -3.30 -7.96 5.20
C THR A 294 -2.70 -8.23 3.83
N ARG A 295 -2.01 -7.25 3.24
CA ARG A 295 -1.47 -7.28 1.88
C ARG A 295 -0.28 -8.25 1.74
N SER A 296 0.48 -8.49 2.79
CA SER A 296 1.61 -9.43 2.78
C SER A 296 1.19 -10.88 2.58
N ALA A 297 0.03 -11.27 3.10
CA ALA A 297 -0.51 -12.63 2.98
C ALA A 297 -0.90 -13.02 1.53
N TYR A 298 -1.15 -12.07 0.63
CA TYR A 298 -1.71 -12.33 -0.71
C TYR A 298 -0.70 -12.15 -1.85
N ASP A 299 -0.84 -12.95 -2.91
CA ASP A 299 -0.12 -12.73 -4.17
C ASP A 299 -0.65 -11.48 -4.88
N ALA A 300 0.20 -10.75 -5.60
CA ALA A 300 -0.15 -9.48 -6.25
C ALA A 300 -1.34 -9.59 -7.23
N ARG A 301 -1.59 -10.79 -7.79
CA ARG A 301 -2.73 -11.06 -8.70
C ARG A 301 -4.05 -11.37 -7.99
N THR A 302 -4.07 -11.43 -6.66
CA THR A 302 -5.28 -11.75 -5.88
C THR A 302 -6.25 -10.56 -5.93
N ARG A 303 -7.53 -10.79 -6.23
CA ARG A 303 -8.55 -9.73 -6.45
C ARG A 303 -8.62 -8.66 -5.35
N ILE A 304 -8.33 -9.02 -4.10
CA ILE A 304 -8.36 -8.09 -2.96
C ILE A 304 -7.23 -7.04 -2.98
N VAL A 305 -6.11 -7.33 -3.64
CA VAL A 305 -4.86 -6.55 -3.59
C VAL A 305 -5.07 -5.09 -3.99
N SER A 306 -5.69 -4.83 -5.15
CA SER A 306 -5.96 -3.47 -5.62
C SER A 306 -6.95 -2.73 -4.71
N GLY A 307 -7.83 -3.45 -4.00
CA GLY A 307 -8.71 -2.86 -2.99
C GLY A 307 -7.98 -2.41 -1.72
N LEU A 308 -6.91 -3.13 -1.34
CA LEU A 308 -6.01 -2.78 -0.22
C LEU A 308 -5.11 -1.59 -0.60
N GLU A 309 -4.49 -1.66 -1.77
CA GLU A 309 -3.54 -0.65 -2.28
C GLU A 309 -4.24 0.70 -2.49
N LEU A 310 -5.38 0.73 -3.21
CA LEU A 310 -6.17 1.97 -3.37
C LEU A 310 -6.68 2.55 -2.05
N LEU A 311 -6.96 1.71 -1.03
CA LEU A 311 -7.35 2.22 0.28
C LEU A 311 -6.15 2.77 1.07
N ALA A 312 -4.97 2.17 0.93
CA ALA A 312 -3.75 2.70 1.53
C ALA A 312 -3.41 4.07 0.92
N GLU A 313 -3.56 4.25 -0.39
CA GLU A 313 -3.43 5.56 -1.05
C GLU A 313 -4.41 6.62 -0.49
N GLU A 314 -5.68 6.26 -0.29
CA GLU A 314 -6.68 7.17 0.28
C GLU A 314 -6.38 7.56 1.74
N LEU A 315 -5.80 6.64 2.53
CA LEU A 315 -5.38 6.92 3.91
C LEU A 315 -4.08 7.74 3.98
N VAL A 316 -3.11 7.49 3.09
CA VAL A 316 -1.89 8.31 2.93
C VAL A 316 -2.22 9.77 2.59
N ALA A 317 -3.25 9.99 1.77
CA ALA A 317 -3.75 11.32 1.47
C ALA A 317 -4.41 12.04 2.67
N LEU A 318 -4.73 11.33 3.76
CA LEU A 318 -5.40 11.86 4.96
C LEU A 318 -4.48 12.05 6.17
N GLY A 319 -3.60 11.09 6.47
CA GLY A 319 -2.92 11.05 7.77
C GLY A 319 -1.89 12.16 7.98
N ASP A 320 -1.30 12.17 9.17
CA ASP A 320 -0.15 13.04 9.44
C ASP A 320 1.14 12.41 8.88
N PRO A 321 1.92 13.11 8.03
CA PRO A 321 3.09 12.49 7.40
C PRO A 321 4.20 12.08 8.38
N PRO A 322 4.56 12.88 9.40
CA PRO A 322 5.44 12.43 10.48
C PRO A 322 4.96 11.16 11.18
N GLU A 323 3.69 11.10 11.59
CA GLU A 323 3.12 9.91 12.23
C GLU A 323 3.23 8.67 11.33
N ILE A 324 2.89 8.80 10.04
CA ILE A 324 3.00 7.70 9.06
C ILE A 324 4.46 7.27 8.88
N VAL A 325 5.42 8.20 8.79
CA VAL A 325 6.85 7.84 8.69
C VAL A 325 7.31 7.05 9.91
N VAL A 326 7.02 7.53 11.12
CA VAL A 326 7.48 6.88 12.36
C VAL A 326 6.82 5.50 12.54
N VAL A 327 5.50 5.38 12.33
CA VAL A 327 4.79 4.10 12.48
C VAL A 327 5.19 3.11 11.39
N MET A 328 5.23 3.53 10.12
CA MET A 328 5.53 2.63 9.01
C MET A 328 6.99 2.20 9.00
N THR A 329 7.96 3.09 9.28
CA THR A 329 9.36 2.68 9.41
C THR A 329 9.57 1.70 10.56
N LYS A 330 8.93 1.92 11.72
CA LYS A 330 8.96 0.99 12.87
C LYS A 330 8.35 -0.37 12.53
N LEU A 331 7.20 -0.43 11.86
CA LEU A 331 6.60 -1.67 11.39
C LEU A 331 7.57 -2.43 10.49
N LEU A 332 8.14 -1.76 9.47
CA LEU A 332 9.00 -2.39 8.49
C LEU A 332 10.36 -2.79 9.05
N GLN A 333 10.91 -2.05 10.03
CA GLN A 333 12.11 -2.44 10.77
C GLN A 333 11.93 -3.80 11.46
N SER A 334 10.74 -4.11 12.00
CA SER A 334 10.43 -5.41 12.62
C SER A 334 10.34 -6.60 11.64
N LYS A 335 10.32 -6.35 10.33
CA LYS A 335 10.17 -7.38 9.29
C LYS A 335 11.52 -7.69 8.62
N GLN A 336 11.65 -8.95 8.19
CA GLN A 336 12.78 -9.48 7.42
C GLN A 336 12.31 -9.92 6.03
N ASP A 337 13.19 -9.91 5.04
CA ASP A 337 12.94 -10.40 3.67
C ASP A 337 13.06 -11.93 3.53
N THR A 338 13.53 -12.61 4.59
CA THR A 338 13.73 -14.08 4.69
C THR A 338 12.48 -14.94 4.45
N SER A 339 11.29 -14.34 4.35
CA SER A 339 10.04 -15.01 3.98
C SER A 339 9.30 -14.26 2.88
N ILE A 340 8.51 -14.97 2.08
CA ILE A 340 7.68 -14.38 1.01
C ILE A 340 6.72 -13.32 1.58
N GLU A 341 6.12 -13.60 2.74
CA GLU A 341 5.25 -12.65 3.43
C GLU A 341 6.03 -11.41 3.90
N GLY A 342 7.18 -11.61 4.55
CA GLY A 342 8.04 -10.52 5.03
C GLY A 342 8.52 -9.62 3.89
N SER A 343 8.95 -10.20 2.76
CA SER A 343 9.29 -9.47 1.54
C SER A 343 8.11 -8.68 0.95
N ARG A 344 6.91 -9.28 0.88
CA ARG A 344 5.69 -8.56 0.44
C ARG A 344 5.31 -7.43 1.40
N CYS A 345 5.48 -7.63 2.72
CA CYS A 345 5.24 -6.62 3.74
C CYS A 345 6.19 -5.43 3.56
N LEU A 346 7.50 -5.71 3.39
CA LEU A 346 8.54 -4.73 3.10
C LEU A 346 8.23 -3.95 1.81
N ALA A 347 8.01 -4.63 0.68
CA ALA A 347 7.71 -3.99 -0.60
C ALA A 347 6.45 -3.11 -0.54
N THR A 348 5.39 -3.57 0.14
CA THR A 348 4.14 -2.79 0.30
C THR A 348 4.36 -1.54 1.15
N GLY A 349 5.03 -1.66 2.30
CA GLY A 349 5.27 -0.51 3.18
C GLY A 349 6.26 0.51 2.60
N LEU A 350 7.27 0.05 1.83
CA LEU A 350 8.15 0.93 1.04
C LEU A 350 7.36 1.71 -0.01
N HIS A 351 6.39 1.07 -0.67
CA HIS A 351 5.46 1.75 -1.58
C HIS A 351 4.58 2.78 -0.84
N VAL A 352 4.01 2.44 0.34
CA VAL A 352 3.25 3.40 1.16
C VAL A 352 4.09 4.63 1.55
N LEU A 353 5.36 4.45 1.92
CA LEU A 353 6.29 5.54 2.21
C LEU A 353 6.65 6.38 0.98
N LYS A 354 6.82 5.76 -0.19
CA LYS A 354 7.00 6.44 -1.48
C LYS A 354 5.78 7.29 -1.83
N GLU A 355 4.57 6.72 -1.76
CA GLU A 355 3.31 7.41 -2.05
C GLU A 355 3.07 8.57 -1.08
N LEU A 356 3.47 8.45 0.19
CA LEU A 356 3.42 9.55 1.15
C LEU A 356 4.28 10.72 0.69
N LEU A 357 5.55 10.47 0.36
CA LEU A 357 6.46 11.50 -0.12
C LEU A 357 5.93 12.14 -1.41
N ASP A 358 5.55 11.34 -2.42
CA ASP A 358 5.10 11.84 -3.70
C ASP A 358 3.83 12.70 -3.58
N LYS A 359 2.80 12.24 -2.86
CA LYS A 359 1.50 12.93 -2.74
C LYS A 359 1.51 14.11 -1.74
N ARG A 360 2.33 14.06 -0.68
CA ARG A 360 2.42 15.15 0.32
C ARG A 360 3.56 16.10 0.00
N THR A 361 3.45 16.82 -1.11
CA THR A 361 4.47 17.76 -1.62
C THR A 361 4.90 18.85 -0.63
N GLY A 362 4.03 19.25 0.30
CA GLY A 362 4.34 20.20 1.38
C GLY A 362 5.02 19.59 2.62
N PHE A 363 5.33 18.29 2.64
CA PHE A 363 6.05 17.63 3.72
C PHE A 363 7.52 17.40 3.34
N THR A 364 8.41 17.97 4.15
CA THR A 364 9.85 17.69 4.13
C THR A 364 10.19 16.94 5.42
N PRO A 365 10.70 15.70 5.37
CA PRO A 365 11.08 14.97 6.58
C PRO A 365 12.23 15.66 7.32
N SER A 366 12.15 15.65 8.65
CA SER A 366 13.19 16.12 9.58
C SER A 366 14.40 15.18 9.63
N GLU A 367 15.50 15.62 10.23
CA GLU A 367 16.76 14.85 10.28
C GLU A 367 16.61 13.44 10.90
N SER A 368 15.79 13.30 11.94
CA SER A 368 15.49 12.01 12.58
C SER A 368 14.66 11.08 11.68
N GLU A 369 13.68 11.63 10.96
CA GLU A 369 12.85 10.91 9.99
C GLU A 369 13.67 10.49 8.77
N LEU A 370 14.56 11.37 8.28
CA LEU A 370 15.52 11.04 7.23
C LEU A 370 16.46 9.91 7.66
N ALA A 371 16.99 9.94 8.90
CA ALA A 371 17.81 8.85 9.42
C ALA A 371 17.04 7.51 9.48
N GLN A 372 15.76 7.52 9.88
CA GLN A 372 14.90 6.32 9.87
C GLN A 372 14.63 5.82 8.44
N LEU A 373 14.27 6.72 7.52
CA LEU A 373 13.96 6.40 6.12
C LEU A 373 15.20 5.92 5.35
N GLY A 374 16.34 6.59 5.51
CA GLY A 374 17.61 6.22 4.91
C GLY A 374 18.17 4.90 5.46
N GLY A 375 18.08 4.66 6.77
CA GLY A 375 18.45 3.39 7.39
C GLY A 375 17.58 2.21 6.92
N LEU A 376 16.26 2.42 6.81
CA LEU A 376 15.34 1.43 6.24
C LEU A 376 15.63 1.17 4.76
N ALA A 377 15.76 2.22 3.95
CA ALA A 377 16.04 2.12 2.52
C ALA A 377 17.39 1.41 2.28
N GLY A 378 18.45 1.82 2.96
CA GLY A 378 19.78 1.19 2.86
C GLY A 378 19.73 -0.32 3.12
N ARG A 379 19.07 -0.75 4.21
CA ARG A 379 18.85 -2.18 4.50
C ARG A 379 18.08 -2.88 3.38
N CYS A 380 17.03 -2.26 2.84
CA CYS A 380 16.18 -2.87 1.81
C CYS A 380 16.80 -2.86 0.40
N LEU A 381 17.75 -1.96 0.10
CA LEU A 381 18.58 -2.00 -1.12
C LEU A 381 19.51 -3.23 -1.14
N GLU A 382 19.88 -3.78 0.03
CA GLU A 382 20.70 -4.98 0.17
C GLU A 382 19.88 -6.28 0.23
N SER A 383 18.55 -6.19 0.21
CA SER A 383 17.65 -7.35 0.32
C SER A 383 17.89 -8.37 -0.78
N THR A 384 17.66 -9.66 -0.48
CA THR A 384 17.71 -10.74 -1.46
C THR A 384 16.51 -10.73 -2.42
N ASP A 385 15.35 -10.20 -2.00
CA ASP A 385 14.17 -10.07 -2.85
C ASP A 385 14.26 -8.87 -3.82
N SER A 386 13.88 -9.12 -5.07
CA SER A 386 13.93 -8.11 -6.14
C SER A 386 12.85 -7.03 -6.02
N GLY A 387 11.68 -7.37 -5.44
CA GLY A 387 10.59 -6.42 -5.18
C GLY A 387 10.94 -5.47 -4.04
N VAL A 388 11.53 -5.98 -2.95
CA VAL A 388 12.04 -5.17 -1.83
C VAL A 388 13.14 -4.21 -2.30
N ARG A 389 14.13 -4.69 -3.07
CA ARG A 389 15.17 -3.80 -3.65
C ARG A 389 14.56 -2.72 -4.54
N MET A 390 13.61 -3.07 -5.43
CA MET A 390 12.98 -2.10 -6.32
C MET A 390 12.13 -1.08 -5.56
N GLY A 391 11.38 -1.51 -4.53
CA GLY A 391 10.64 -0.60 -3.65
C GLY A 391 11.55 0.37 -2.90
N ALA A 392 12.72 -0.09 -2.45
CA ALA A 392 13.73 0.77 -1.82
C ALA A 392 14.35 1.77 -2.81
N VAL A 393 14.64 1.36 -4.04
CA VAL A 393 15.06 2.27 -5.12
C VAL A 393 14.01 3.34 -5.40
N GLN A 394 12.73 2.98 -5.48
CA GLN A 394 11.64 3.95 -5.68
C GLN A 394 11.48 4.91 -4.50
N LEU A 395 11.59 4.43 -3.26
CA LEU A 395 11.60 5.29 -2.07
C LEU A 395 12.80 6.25 -2.08
N CYS A 396 13.98 5.80 -2.49
CA CYS A 396 15.16 6.65 -2.68
C CYS A 396 14.94 7.75 -3.74
N VAL A 397 14.28 7.45 -4.85
CA VAL A 397 13.96 8.44 -5.91
C VAL A 397 12.95 9.48 -5.40
N ALA A 398 11.95 9.07 -4.61
CA ALA A 398 11.01 9.98 -3.97
C ALA A 398 11.68 10.85 -2.87
N LEU A 399 12.62 10.28 -2.10
CA LEU A 399 13.44 11.02 -1.12
C LEU A 399 14.31 12.07 -1.80
N HIS A 400 15.04 11.71 -2.88
CA HIS A 400 15.84 12.64 -3.67
C HIS A 400 15.00 13.83 -4.16
N SER A 401 13.81 13.57 -4.67
CA SER A 401 12.83 14.58 -5.10
C SER A 401 12.25 15.46 -3.97
N ARG A 402 12.56 15.16 -2.69
CA ARG A 402 12.12 15.93 -1.51
C ARG A 402 13.26 16.69 -0.82
N ILE A 403 14.49 16.17 -0.83
CA ILE A 403 15.63 16.74 -0.07
C ILE A 403 16.81 17.22 -0.93
N GLY A 404 16.76 16.97 -2.25
CA GLY A 404 17.79 17.35 -3.21
C GLY A 404 19.09 16.54 -3.11
N ASP A 405 19.96 16.69 -4.12
CA ASP A 405 21.17 15.87 -4.30
C ASP A 405 22.06 15.76 -3.07
N GLY A 406 22.57 16.88 -2.55
CA GLY A 406 23.60 16.86 -1.50
C GLY A 406 23.17 16.10 -0.25
N THR A 407 21.99 16.45 0.28
CA THR A 407 21.38 15.79 1.44
C THR A 407 21.12 14.31 1.19
N PHE A 408 20.64 13.96 -0.02
CA PHE A 408 20.30 12.60 -0.39
C PHE A 408 21.54 11.69 -0.53
N TRP A 409 22.57 12.14 -1.24
CA TRP A 409 23.77 11.32 -1.45
C TRP A 409 24.58 11.14 -0.17
N GLU A 410 24.56 12.11 0.75
CA GLU A 410 25.08 11.93 2.12
C GLU A 410 24.26 10.93 2.94
N LEU A 411 22.93 10.92 2.81
CA LEU A 411 22.05 9.99 3.52
C LEU A 411 22.28 8.52 3.10
N ILE A 412 22.51 8.26 1.81
CA ILE A 412 22.74 6.90 1.29
C ILE A 412 24.21 6.56 0.99
N LYS A 413 25.18 7.34 1.51
CA LYS A 413 26.61 7.18 1.19
C LYS A 413 27.16 5.77 1.42
N GLY A 414 26.66 5.08 2.44
CA GLY A 414 27.04 3.70 2.79
C GLY A 414 26.45 2.59 1.90
N ALA A 415 25.54 2.91 0.97
CA ALA A 415 24.99 1.92 0.04
C ALA A 415 26.03 1.47 -1.00
N LYS A 416 25.88 0.25 -1.52
CA LYS A 416 26.69 -0.29 -2.62
C LYS A 416 26.45 0.50 -3.93
N ASP A 417 27.42 0.44 -4.84
CA ASP A 417 27.38 1.25 -6.06
C ASP A 417 26.34 0.79 -7.09
N ASP A 418 26.01 -0.50 -7.15
CA ASP A 418 24.92 -0.99 -8.03
C ASP A 418 23.55 -0.38 -7.68
N PRO A 419 23.10 -0.36 -6.40
CA PRO A 419 21.98 0.47 -5.96
C PRO A 419 22.09 1.95 -6.36
N LYS A 420 23.23 2.60 -6.13
CA LYS A 420 23.43 4.03 -6.46
C LYS A 420 23.28 4.28 -7.96
N ASN A 421 23.88 3.46 -8.81
CA ASN A 421 23.76 3.53 -10.27
C ASN A 421 22.31 3.39 -10.73
N LEU A 422 21.56 2.45 -10.15
CA LEU A 422 20.15 2.22 -10.47
C LEU A 422 19.27 3.39 -10.01
N ILE A 423 19.53 3.96 -8.83
CA ILE A 423 18.86 5.17 -8.32
C ILE A 423 19.13 6.36 -9.24
N THR A 424 20.39 6.62 -9.62
CA THR A 424 20.76 7.68 -10.57
C THR A 424 20.03 7.54 -11.90
N TYR A 425 19.93 6.32 -12.43
CA TYR A 425 19.15 6.03 -13.64
C TYR A 425 17.67 6.40 -13.49
N TYR A 426 17.02 6.01 -12.39
CA TYR A 426 15.60 6.32 -12.18
C TYR A 426 15.34 7.80 -11.88
N ILE A 427 16.22 8.51 -11.16
CA ILE A 427 16.16 9.98 -11.02
C ILE A 427 16.22 10.63 -12.41
N ALA A 428 17.23 10.29 -13.21
CA ALA A 428 17.39 10.82 -14.55
C ALA A 428 16.27 10.38 -15.53
N LYS A 429 15.52 9.31 -15.23
CA LYS A 429 14.31 8.92 -15.96
C LYS A 429 13.12 9.80 -15.54
N GLN A 430 12.86 9.92 -14.24
CA GLN A 430 11.76 10.70 -13.68
C GLN A 430 11.84 12.18 -14.10
N GLN A 431 13.05 12.76 -14.14
CA GLN A 431 13.29 14.12 -14.62
C GLN A 431 12.96 14.31 -16.13
N ARG A 432 13.14 13.28 -16.95
CA ARG A 432 12.73 13.29 -18.37
C ARG A 432 11.22 13.10 -18.53
N GLU A 433 10.60 12.27 -17.70
CA GLU A 433 9.16 12.06 -17.71
C GLU A 433 8.39 13.30 -17.20
N SER A 434 8.89 13.99 -16.16
CA SER A 434 8.27 15.22 -15.66
C SER A 434 8.44 16.42 -16.60
N SER A 435 9.61 16.56 -17.23
CA SER A 435 9.83 17.62 -18.24
C SER A 435 9.03 17.39 -19.54
N ALA A 436 8.79 16.14 -19.93
CA ALA A 436 7.92 15.80 -21.06
C ALA A 436 6.40 15.97 -20.77
N VAL A 437 5.99 16.11 -19.51
CA VAL A 437 4.60 16.40 -19.11
C VAL A 437 4.37 17.91 -18.87
N ALA A 438 5.45 18.69 -18.77
CA ALA A 438 5.43 20.14 -18.56
C ALA A 438 5.59 20.96 -19.86
N ALA A 439 5.59 20.30 -21.03
CA ALA A 439 5.79 20.89 -22.36
C ALA A 439 4.62 20.57 -23.29
#